data_AF-A0AAE4P4C1-F1
#
_entry.id   AF-A0AAE4P4C1-F1
#
_cell.length_a   1.000
_cell.length_b   1.000
_cell.length_c   1.000
_cell.angle_alpha   90.00
_cell.angle_beta   90.00
_cell.angle_gamma   90.00
#
_symmetry.space_group_name_H-M   'P 1'
#
loop_
_entity.id
_entity.type
_entity.pdbx_description
1 polymer ?
#
loop_
_entity_poly.entity_id
_entity_poly.type
_entity_poly.pdbx_seq_one_letter_code
_entity_poly.pdbx_strand_id
1 'polypeptide(L)'
;MIAAIHTQGVMKIAFTDKIWSRLYGPYGNRSVNARLMSLSERWDKAAATELFWEELHHQDDIYPSTFAALPWLVEVSPSHNEAFKETHLFLSHVIHCACTEGGTGCDGAEPRGKYRGLSTVIADHQHSWIPQSEWLTVEDQPILIGLEQWFSENWKMIANRCLNLIGSDLVVSAHAIEGFASANGSSRVARSIQMFADGEDVDFISRELGGYDDRDALVVAKLYPHVHERSPDLASFLLDYPGCNFVPDDPRQRSLF
;
A
#
# COMPACT_ATOMS: atom_id res chain seq x y z
N MET A 1 6.32 22.75 23.23
CA MET A 1 6.03 23.05 21.81
C MET A 1 7.31 22.82 21.04
N ILE A 2 7.54 21.57 20.63
CA ILE A 2 8.53 21.24 19.60
C ILE A 2 7.67 20.65 18.51
N ALA A 3 7.22 21.55 17.63
CA ALA A 3 6.39 21.22 16.50
C ALA A 3 7.18 20.33 15.54
N ALA A 4 6.46 19.46 14.83
CA ALA A 4 6.95 18.61 13.74
C ALA A 4 8.18 19.19 13.04
N ILE A 5 9.20 18.35 12.81
CA ILE A 5 10.37 18.73 12.02
C ILE A 5 9.89 18.85 10.56
N HIS A 6 9.46 20.05 10.18
CA HIS A 6 9.07 20.38 8.81
C HIS A 6 10.32 20.84 8.05
N THR A 7 11.20 19.91 7.76
CA THR A 7 12.24 20.08 6.73
C THR A 7 11.68 19.53 5.43
N GLN A 8 11.72 20.34 4.36
CA GLN A 8 11.25 20.02 3.01
C GLN A 8 11.37 18.52 2.68
N GLY A 9 10.24 17.84 2.50
CA GLY A 9 10.18 16.44 2.05
C GLY A 9 10.17 15.36 3.13
N VAL A 10 10.14 15.69 4.43
CA VAL A 10 10.07 14.69 5.50
C VAL A 10 8.92 15.02 6.46
N MET A 11 7.76 14.38 6.26
CA MET A 11 6.70 14.39 7.26
C MET A 11 6.92 13.21 8.21
N LYS A 12 7.53 13.45 9.37
CA LYS A 12 7.62 12.48 10.47
C LYS A 12 7.09 13.11 11.74
N ILE A 13 6.09 12.47 12.35
CA ILE A 13 5.60 12.86 13.67
C ILE A 13 6.61 12.34 14.71
N ALA A 14 7.11 13.23 15.57
CA ALA A 14 8.00 12.84 16.66
C ALA A 14 7.29 11.83 17.59
N PHE A 15 7.99 10.81 18.08
CA PHE A 15 7.37 9.78 18.95
C PHE A 15 6.73 10.34 20.22
N THR A 16 7.22 11.48 20.72
CA THR A 16 6.71 12.16 21.91
C THR A 16 5.57 13.16 21.61
N ASP A 17 5.17 13.32 20.35
CA ASP A 17 4.07 14.21 20.00
C ASP A 17 2.75 13.68 20.56
N LYS A 18 1.92 14.58 21.09
CA LYS A 18 0.62 14.20 21.68
C LYS A 18 -0.38 13.73 20.64
N ILE A 19 -0.20 14.09 19.37
CA ILE A 19 -1.11 13.69 18.29
C ILE A 19 -1.25 12.17 18.16
N TRP A 20 -0.21 11.40 18.51
CA TRP A 20 -0.27 9.94 18.50
C TRP A 20 -1.42 9.39 19.35
N SER A 21 -1.84 10.11 20.41
CA SER A 21 -2.99 9.73 21.24
C SER A 21 -4.36 10.00 20.59
N ARG A 22 -4.40 10.56 19.38
CA ARG A 22 -5.63 10.83 18.62
C ARG A 22 -5.63 10.15 17.24
N LEU A 23 -4.47 9.64 16.80
CA LEU A 23 -4.36 8.84 15.58
C LEU A 23 -4.74 7.40 15.89
N TYR A 24 -6.00 7.06 15.63
CA TYR A 24 -6.53 5.72 15.90
C TYR A 24 -6.10 4.68 14.85
N GLY A 25 -6.21 3.41 15.23
CA GLY A 25 -6.09 2.22 14.39
C GLY A 25 -7.34 1.32 14.50
N PRO A 26 -7.25 0.03 14.14
CA PRO A 26 -8.39 -0.90 14.01
C PRO A 26 -9.18 -1.15 15.30
N TYR A 27 -8.59 -0.87 16.45
CA TYR A 27 -9.21 -1.07 17.76
C TYR A 27 -9.15 0.20 18.60
N GLY A 28 -9.21 1.36 17.96
CA GLY A 28 -9.00 2.65 18.61
C GLY A 28 -7.52 3.05 18.69
N ASN A 29 -7.20 3.93 19.63
CA ASN A 29 -5.86 4.44 19.82
C ASN A 29 -4.99 3.42 20.59
N ARG A 30 -3.91 2.96 19.95
CA ARG A 30 -2.88 2.10 20.55
C ARG A 30 -1.55 2.84 20.55
N SER A 31 -0.60 2.37 21.36
CA SER A 31 0.76 2.94 21.47
C SER A 31 1.66 2.62 20.26
N VAL A 32 1.16 2.91 19.04
CA VAL A 32 1.88 2.73 17.76
C VAL A 32 3.23 3.47 17.79
N ASN A 33 3.26 4.68 18.34
CA ASN A 33 4.49 5.45 18.51
C ASN A 33 5.55 4.74 19.36
N ALA A 34 5.14 4.08 20.45
CA ALA A 34 6.05 3.35 21.32
C ALA A 34 6.60 2.08 20.63
N ARG A 35 5.77 1.39 19.85
CA ARG A 35 6.22 0.25 19.02
C ARG A 35 7.18 0.68 17.92
N LEU A 36 6.87 1.76 17.20
CA LEU A 36 7.76 2.35 16.19
C LEU A 36 9.09 2.79 16.79
N MET A 37 9.07 3.44 17.96
CA MET A 37 10.27 3.82 18.69
C MET A 37 11.11 2.59 19.03
N SER A 38 10.50 1.54 19.57
CA SER A 38 11.19 0.29 19.90
C SER A 38 11.83 -0.36 18.67
N LEU A 39 11.09 -0.44 17.55
CA LEU A 39 11.60 -0.96 16.28
C LEU A 39 12.74 -0.11 15.69
N SER A 40 12.69 1.21 15.89
CA SER A 40 13.75 2.14 15.44
C SER A 40 15.04 1.99 16.23
N GLU A 41 14.95 1.64 17.52
CA GLU A 41 16.12 1.36 18.36
C GLU A 41 16.68 -0.03 18.08
N ARG A 42 15.79 -1.02 17.92
CA ARG A 42 16.14 -2.41 17.64
C ARG A 42 15.04 -3.09 16.85
N TRP A 43 15.34 -3.44 15.61
CA TRP A 43 14.41 -4.18 14.77
C TRP A 43 14.11 -5.57 15.34
N ASP A 44 12.84 -5.87 15.54
CA ASP A 44 12.34 -7.18 15.93
C ASP A 44 11.26 -7.62 14.94
N LYS A 45 11.47 -8.78 14.31
CA LYS A 45 10.59 -9.27 13.23
C LYS A 45 9.18 -9.59 13.74
N ALA A 46 9.04 -10.18 14.92
CA ALA A 46 7.74 -10.56 15.45
C ALA A 46 6.92 -9.32 15.85
N ALA A 47 7.57 -8.35 16.51
CA ALA A 47 6.94 -7.07 16.85
C ALA A 47 6.56 -6.27 15.59
N ALA A 48 7.38 -6.33 14.53
CA ALA A 48 7.05 -5.70 13.25
C ALA A 48 5.84 -6.36 12.59
N THR A 49 5.78 -7.69 12.51
CA THR A 49 4.63 -8.43 11.97
C THR A 49 3.35 -8.12 12.74
N GLU A 50 3.39 -8.11 14.08
CA GLU A 50 2.25 -7.74 14.92
C GLU A 50 1.80 -6.30 14.64
N LEU A 51 2.74 -5.35 14.60
CA LEU A 51 2.43 -3.96 14.29
C LEU A 51 1.73 -3.83 12.92
N PHE A 52 2.26 -4.51 11.89
CA PHE A 52 1.74 -4.40 10.53
C PHE A 52 0.33 -4.95 10.40
N TRP A 53 0.10 -6.18 10.85
CA TRP A 53 -1.12 -6.90 10.53
C TRP A 53 -2.22 -6.83 11.59
N GLU A 54 -1.90 -6.35 12.81
CA GLU A 54 -2.87 -6.26 13.91
C GLU A 54 -3.11 -4.83 14.40
N GLU A 55 -2.17 -3.90 14.20
CA GLU A 55 -2.26 -2.55 14.79
C GLU A 55 -2.31 -1.42 13.77
N LEU A 56 -1.75 -1.60 12.59
CA LEU A 56 -1.78 -0.61 11.50
C LEU A 56 -2.78 -0.98 10.40
N HIS A 57 -3.40 -2.16 10.49
CA HIS A 57 -4.29 -2.67 9.46
C HIS A 57 -5.23 -3.73 10.05
N HIS A 58 -6.44 -3.84 9.53
CA HIS A 58 -7.34 -4.96 9.80
C HIS A 58 -8.33 -5.15 8.64
N GLN A 59 -8.43 -6.36 8.07
CA GLN A 59 -9.41 -6.70 7.01
C GLN A 59 -9.49 -5.66 5.86
N ASP A 60 -8.33 -5.27 5.32
CA ASP A 60 -8.14 -4.26 4.28
C ASP A 60 -8.40 -2.81 4.71
N ASP A 61 -8.78 -2.55 5.96
CA ASP A 61 -8.88 -1.21 6.51
C ASP A 61 -7.53 -0.67 6.97
N ILE A 62 -7.33 0.61 6.69
CA ILE A 62 -6.19 1.42 7.09
C ILE A 62 -6.69 2.71 7.75
N TYR A 63 -5.86 3.34 8.56
CA TYR A 63 -6.26 4.35 9.54
C TYR A 63 -5.26 5.50 9.59
N PRO A 64 -5.57 6.64 10.26
CA PRO A 64 -4.61 7.75 10.39
C PRO A 64 -3.28 7.32 11.03
N SER A 65 -3.31 6.37 11.96
CA SER A 65 -2.08 5.79 12.54
C SER A 65 -1.24 5.00 11.53
N THR A 66 -1.86 4.31 10.57
CA THR A 66 -1.19 3.65 9.44
C THR A 66 -0.35 4.66 8.68
N PHE A 67 -0.97 5.76 8.23
CA PHE A 67 -0.26 6.78 7.45
C PHE A 67 0.82 7.51 8.26
N ALA A 68 0.59 7.75 9.55
CA ALA A 68 1.60 8.32 10.44
C ALA A 68 2.81 7.39 10.65
N ALA A 69 2.61 6.07 10.57
CA ALA A 69 3.68 5.09 10.69
C ALA A 69 4.54 4.96 9.42
N LEU A 70 3.96 5.13 8.22
CA LEU A 70 4.65 4.88 6.95
C LEU A 70 6.01 5.60 6.80
N PRO A 71 6.15 6.90 7.12
CA PRO A 71 7.44 7.59 7.04
C PRO A 71 8.52 6.93 7.90
N TRP A 72 8.14 6.47 9.09
CA TRP A 72 9.05 5.75 9.98
C TRP A 72 9.38 4.37 9.44
N LEU A 73 8.39 3.59 8.98
CA LEU A 73 8.61 2.24 8.46
C LEU A 73 9.52 2.23 7.22
N VAL A 74 9.38 3.22 6.32
CA VAL A 74 10.24 3.36 5.15
C VAL A 74 11.70 3.66 5.54
N GLU A 75 11.92 4.36 6.66
CA GLU A 75 13.25 4.73 7.14
C GLU A 75 13.92 3.63 7.95
N VAL A 76 13.19 3.00 8.87
CA VAL A 76 13.76 2.08 9.86
C VAL A 76 13.80 0.64 9.38
N SER A 77 13.07 0.31 8.30
CA SER A 77 13.07 -1.04 7.74
C SER A 77 14.48 -1.43 7.25
N PRO A 78 14.97 -2.63 7.61
CA PRO A 78 16.28 -3.11 7.17
C PRO A 78 16.38 -3.12 5.63
N SER A 79 17.46 -2.53 5.11
CA SER A 79 17.70 -2.35 3.67
C SER A 79 18.67 -3.35 3.04
N HIS A 80 19.28 -4.27 3.81
CA HIS A 80 20.32 -5.18 3.31
C HIS A 80 20.18 -6.63 3.87
N ASN A 81 20.32 -7.63 2.97
CA ASN A 81 20.04 -9.08 3.11
C ASN A 81 18.63 -9.42 3.58
N GLU A 82 17.93 -10.30 2.83
CA GLU A 82 16.50 -10.63 3.04
C GLU A 82 15.74 -9.42 3.61
N ALA A 83 15.80 -8.27 2.89
CA ALA A 83 15.08 -7.06 3.24
C ALA A 83 13.72 -7.49 3.74
N PHE A 84 13.35 -7.14 4.99
CA PHE A 84 12.25 -7.82 5.69
C PHE A 84 11.04 -7.81 4.77
N LYS A 85 10.80 -8.97 4.13
CA LYS A 85 9.94 -9.11 2.96
C LYS A 85 8.57 -8.55 3.30
N GLU A 86 8.15 -8.88 4.51
CA GLU A 86 6.96 -8.41 5.18
C GLU A 86 6.77 -6.89 5.14
N THR A 87 7.81 -6.07 5.35
CA THR A 87 7.64 -4.61 5.26
C THR A 87 7.19 -4.21 3.87
N HIS A 88 7.81 -4.75 2.82
CA HIS A 88 7.47 -4.38 1.44
C HIS A 88 6.10 -4.94 1.04
N LEU A 89 5.76 -6.15 1.49
CA LEU A 89 4.41 -6.70 1.29
C LEU A 89 3.37 -5.84 1.99
N PHE A 90 3.59 -5.47 3.25
CA PHE A 90 2.70 -4.58 3.99
C PHE A 90 2.59 -3.20 3.32
N LEU A 91 3.70 -2.61 2.87
CA LEU A 91 3.69 -1.32 2.17
C LEU A 91 2.92 -1.39 0.83
N SER A 92 3.12 -2.46 0.06
CA SER A 92 2.34 -2.71 -1.17
C SER A 92 0.86 -2.84 -0.86
N HIS A 93 0.51 -3.60 0.17
CA HIS A 93 -0.86 -3.78 0.62
C HIS A 93 -1.51 -2.47 1.10
N VAL A 94 -0.82 -1.65 1.89
CA VAL A 94 -1.32 -0.32 2.30
C VAL A 94 -1.57 0.56 1.08
N ILE A 95 -0.68 0.55 0.08
CA ILE A 95 -0.90 1.31 -1.17
C ILE A 95 -2.12 0.76 -1.92
N HIS A 96 -2.28 -0.55 -1.97
CA HIS A 96 -3.46 -1.17 -2.57
C HIS A 96 -4.74 -0.70 -1.89
N CYS A 97 -4.84 -0.84 -0.57
CA CYS A 97 -6.00 -0.42 0.22
C CYS A 97 -6.27 1.08 0.14
N ALA A 98 -5.22 1.89 0.10
CA ALA A 98 -5.33 3.34 -0.04
C ALA A 98 -5.83 3.78 -1.43
N CYS A 99 -5.49 3.03 -2.49
CA CYS A 99 -5.81 3.42 -3.87
C CYS A 99 -7.01 2.69 -4.47
N THR A 100 -7.41 1.54 -3.93
CA THR A 100 -8.49 0.73 -4.47
C THR A 100 -9.86 1.33 -4.19
N GLU A 101 -10.75 1.26 -5.18
CA GLU A 101 -12.16 1.63 -5.07
C GLU A 101 -13.01 0.50 -4.46
N GLY A 102 -12.41 -0.55 -3.90
CA GLY A 102 -13.11 -1.66 -3.22
C GLY A 102 -12.90 -1.66 -1.69
N GLY A 103 -13.74 -2.40 -0.97
CA GLY A 103 -13.66 -2.58 0.49
C GLY A 103 -14.70 -1.78 1.29
N THR A 104 -14.89 -2.15 2.55
CA THR A 104 -15.71 -1.41 3.52
C THR A 104 -14.82 -0.43 4.27
N GLY A 105 -15.13 0.87 4.35
CA GLY A 105 -14.36 1.79 5.21
C GLY A 105 -14.38 1.36 6.69
N CYS A 106 -13.63 2.05 7.55
CA CYS A 106 -13.55 1.77 9.00
C CYS A 106 -14.90 1.82 9.75
N ASP A 107 -15.97 2.26 9.09
CA ASP A 107 -17.35 2.35 9.57
C ASP A 107 -18.34 1.46 8.80
N GLY A 108 -17.88 0.63 7.85
CA GLY A 108 -18.72 -0.29 7.08
C GLY A 108 -19.45 0.32 5.87
N ALA A 109 -19.20 1.59 5.51
CA ALA A 109 -19.84 2.23 4.35
C ALA A 109 -19.01 2.08 3.04
N GLU A 110 -19.73 1.95 1.92
CA GLU A 110 -19.25 1.71 0.52
C GLU A 110 -18.17 2.69 0.01
N PRO A 111 -17.38 2.30 -1.01
CA PRO A 111 -15.92 2.26 -0.94
C PRO A 111 -15.27 3.58 -1.35
N ARG A 112 -14.03 3.87 -0.91
CA ARG A 112 -13.19 4.89 -1.58
C ARG A 112 -11.68 4.61 -1.53
N GLY A 113 -11.08 4.65 -2.72
CA GLY A 113 -9.66 4.83 -2.96
C GLY A 113 -9.30 6.30 -3.25
N LYS A 114 -8.00 6.59 -3.21
CA LYS A 114 -7.36 7.89 -2.90
C LYS A 114 -7.48 8.23 -1.41
N TYR A 115 -6.80 7.37 -0.67
CA TYR A 115 -6.38 7.47 0.72
C TYR A 115 -7.49 7.25 1.74
N ARG A 116 -8.25 6.18 1.49
CA ARG A 116 -9.00 5.43 2.51
C ARG A 116 -8.31 5.52 3.88
N GLY A 117 -9.05 5.89 4.93
CA GLY A 117 -8.49 6.01 6.28
C GLY A 117 -7.72 7.30 6.59
N LEU A 118 -7.49 8.19 5.61
CA LEU A 118 -6.81 9.48 5.80
C LEU A 118 -7.59 10.62 5.13
N SER A 119 -8.74 10.97 5.71
CA SER A 119 -9.46 12.18 5.30
C SER A 119 -8.75 13.43 5.84
N THR A 120 -8.84 14.53 5.09
CA THR A 120 -8.46 15.86 5.61
C THR A 120 -9.63 16.60 6.25
N VAL A 121 -10.81 15.97 6.29
CA VAL A 121 -12.01 16.47 6.96
C VAL A 121 -12.09 15.86 8.35
N ILE A 122 -12.00 16.69 9.39
CA ILE A 122 -11.98 16.23 10.79
C ILE A 122 -13.21 15.41 11.19
N ALA A 123 -14.39 15.77 10.67
CA ALA A 123 -15.63 15.07 10.99
C ALA A 123 -15.60 13.58 10.59
N ASP A 124 -14.83 13.21 9.55
CA ASP A 124 -14.71 11.84 9.08
C ASP A 124 -13.96 10.94 10.08
N HIS A 125 -13.28 11.54 11.06
CA HIS A 125 -12.50 10.85 12.10
C HIS A 125 -13.20 10.81 13.46
N GLN A 126 -14.39 11.38 13.58
CA GLN A 126 -15.15 11.48 14.84
C GLN A 126 -16.13 10.31 14.96
N HIS A 127 -15.59 9.10 14.99
CA HIS A 127 -16.40 7.90 15.10
C HIS A 127 -17.00 7.72 16.49
N SER A 128 -18.23 7.21 16.56
CA SER A 128 -18.96 6.97 17.81
C SER A 128 -18.32 5.96 18.75
N TRP A 129 -17.46 5.08 18.20
CA TRP A 129 -16.71 4.08 18.94
C TRP A 129 -15.37 4.60 19.51
N ILE A 130 -14.96 5.82 19.15
CA ILE A 130 -13.80 6.50 19.74
C ILE A 130 -14.30 7.48 20.83
N PRO A 131 -13.72 7.49 22.04
CA PRO A 131 -14.06 8.48 23.05
C PRO A 131 -13.89 9.91 22.53
N GLN A 132 -14.86 10.80 22.80
CA GLN A 132 -14.82 12.18 22.31
C GLN A 132 -13.58 12.96 22.75
N SER A 133 -13.00 12.62 23.91
CA SER A 133 -11.74 13.21 24.40
C SER A 133 -10.51 12.84 23.56
N GLU A 134 -10.62 11.82 22.71
CA GLU A 134 -9.55 11.29 21.85
C GLU A 134 -9.80 11.61 20.36
N TRP A 135 -10.90 12.28 20.03
CA TRP A 135 -11.16 12.69 18.67
C TRP A 135 -10.10 13.64 18.14
N LEU A 136 -9.76 13.48 16.87
CA LEU A 136 -9.04 14.49 16.12
C LEU A 136 -9.83 15.79 16.12
N THR A 137 -9.11 16.90 16.30
CA THR A 137 -9.69 18.25 16.35
C THR A 137 -9.22 19.10 15.18
N VAL A 138 -9.79 20.29 15.02
CA VAL A 138 -9.41 21.23 13.94
C VAL A 138 -7.93 21.59 14.00
N GLU A 139 -7.34 21.63 15.19
CA GLU A 139 -5.90 21.87 15.39
C GLU A 139 -5.01 20.76 14.82
N ASP A 140 -5.54 19.56 14.61
CA ASP A 140 -4.81 18.40 14.08
C ASP A 140 -4.85 18.33 12.56
N GLN A 141 -5.74 19.09 11.91
CA GLN A 141 -5.92 19.06 10.46
C GLN A 141 -4.63 19.27 9.65
N PRO A 142 -3.70 20.18 10.04
CA PRO A 142 -2.44 20.33 9.32
C PRO A 142 -1.58 19.06 9.32
N ILE A 143 -1.67 18.21 10.35
CA ILE A 143 -0.95 16.92 10.38
C ILE A 143 -1.55 15.96 9.36
N LEU A 144 -2.88 15.87 9.27
CA LEU A 144 -3.55 14.99 8.29
C LEU A 144 -3.19 15.41 6.85
N ILE A 145 -3.22 16.72 6.56
CA ILE A 145 -2.80 17.27 5.26
C ILE A 145 -1.34 16.91 4.98
N GLY A 146 -0.45 17.05 5.97
CA GLY A 146 0.96 16.71 5.84
C GLY A 146 1.19 15.22 5.54
N LEU A 147 0.42 14.33 6.19
CA LEU A 147 0.46 12.89 5.94
C LEU A 147 -0.05 12.55 4.53
N GLU A 148 -1.14 13.18 4.08
CA GLU A 148 -1.72 12.97 2.74
C GLU A 148 -0.73 13.41 1.66
N GLN A 149 -0.12 14.59 1.85
CA GLN A 149 0.89 15.12 0.94
C GLN A 149 2.11 14.20 0.90
N TRP A 150 2.64 13.78 2.05
CA TRP A 150 3.78 12.86 2.08
C TRP A 150 3.47 11.56 1.37
N PHE A 151 2.31 10.95 1.62
CA PHE A 151 1.96 9.70 0.96
C PHE A 151 1.83 9.89 -0.56
N SER A 152 1.20 10.98 -0.99
CA SER A 152 1.06 11.35 -2.42
C SER A 152 2.41 11.53 -3.12
N GLU A 153 3.40 12.09 -2.44
CA GLU A 153 4.75 12.32 -2.98
C GLU A 153 5.61 11.05 -2.98
N ASN A 154 5.33 10.07 -2.10
CA ASN A 154 6.24 8.95 -1.83
C ASN A 154 5.73 7.57 -2.32
N TRP A 155 4.42 7.36 -2.50
CA TRP A 155 3.88 6.03 -2.81
C TRP A 155 4.51 5.43 -4.07
N LYS A 156 4.80 6.24 -5.09
CA LYS A 156 5.37 5.74 -6.36
C LYS A 156 6.76 5.14 -6.17
N MET A 157 7.59 5.81 -5.37
CA MET A 157 8.91 5.28 -5.01
C MET A 157 8.75 3.97 -4.20
N ILE A 158 7.83 3.95 -3.23
CA ILE A 158 7.60 2.79 -2.36
C ILE A 158 7.10 1.59 -3.17
N ALA A 159 6.07 1.77 -4.01
CA ALA A 159 5.53 0.74 -4.88
C ALA A 159 6.61 0.15 -5.80
N ASN A 160 7.43 1.00 -6.43
CA ASN A 160 8.56 0.53 -7.25
C ASN A 160 9.58 -0.30 -6.47
N ARG A 161 9.85 0.05 -5.21
CA ARG A 161 10.74 -0.75 -4.35
C ARG A 161 10.13 -2.12 -4.04
N CYS A 162 8.80 -2.20 -3.87
CA CYS A 162 8.11 -3.47 -3.61
C CYS A 162 8.28 -4.45 -4.78
N LEU A 163 8.28 -3.96 -6.03
CA LEU A 163 8.52 -4.78 -7.22
C LEU A 163 9.89 -5.49 -7.25
N ASN A 164 10.84 -5.13 -6.37
CA ASN A 164 12.09 -5.88 -6.21
C ASN A 164 11.88 -7.29 -5.62
N LEU A 165 10.71 -7.57 -5.03
CA LEU A 165 10.34 -8.88 -4.52
C LEU A 165 9.79 -9.84 -5.60
N ILE A 166 9.53 -9.35 -6.81
CA ILE A 166 9.02 -10.20 -7.91
C ILE A 166 10.06 -11.28 -8.24
N GLY A 167 9.59 -12.53 -8.32
CA GLY A 167 10.41 -13.68 -8.61
C GLY A 167 9.57 -14.92 -8.96
N SER A 168 10.11 -16.10 -8.68
CA SER A 168 9.45 -17.38 -8.94
C SER A 168 8.33 -17.72 -7.96
N ASP A 169 8.28 -17.07 -6.79
CA ASP A 169 7.18 -17.21 -5.85
C ASP A 169 6.02 -16.29 -6.29
N LEU A 170 4.97 -16.90 -6.86
CA LEU A 170 3.83 -16.18 -7.42
C LEU A 170 3.03 -15.43 -6.36
N VAL A 171 2.86 -16.00 -5.17
CA VAL A 171 2.11 -15.36 -4.07
C VAL A 171 2.84 -14.10 -3.61
N VAL A 172 4.16 -14.19 -3.44
CA VAL A 172 4.98 -13.03 -3.09
C VAL A 172 4.96 -11.97 -4.19
N SER A 173 5.06 -12.40 -5.45
CA SER A 173 5.03 -11.50 -6.59
C SER A 173 3.67 -10.78 -6.68
N ALA A 174 2.57 -11.49 -6.45
CA ALA A 174 1.23 -10.91 -6.46
C ALA A 174 1.07 -9.81 -5.39
N HIS A 175 1.44 -10.11 -4.14
CA HIS A 175 1.42 -9.11 -3.07
C HIS A 175 2.42 -7.97 -3.27
N ALA A 176 3.56 -8.20 -3.92
CA ALA A 176 4.50 -7.14 -4.26
C ALA A 176 3.96 -6.18 -5.34
N ILE A 177 3.04 -6.66 -6.19
CA ILE A 177 2.50 -5.93 -7.35
C ILE A 177 1.23 -5.17 -7.01
N GLU A 178 0.40 -5.67 -6.08
CA GLU A 178 -0.95 -5.15 -5.86
C GLU A 178 -1.02 -3.65 -5.59
N GLY A 179 -0.07 -3.10 -4.81
CA GLY A 179 0.02 -1.66 -4.56
C GLY A 179 0.37 -0.88 -5.81
N PHE A 180 1.33 -1.38 -6.60
CA PHE A 180 1.71 -0.75 -7.86
C PHE A 180 0.55 -0.71 -8.86
N ALA A 181 -0.15 -1.83 -9.04
CA ALA A 181 -1.25 -1.93 -9.99
C ALA A 181 -2.43 -1.03 -9.59
N SER A 182 -2.86 -1.09 -8.32
CA SER A 182 -3.95 -0.24 -7.81
C SER A 182 -3.62 1.24 -7.89
N ALA A 183 -2.43 1.66 -7.47
CA ALA A 183 -2.04 3.08 -7.53
C ALA A 183 -1.83 3.61 -8.96
N ASN A 184 -1.59 2.72 -9.93
CA ASN A 184 -1.58 3.07 -11.35
C ASN A 184 -2.96 2.99 -12.01
N GLY A 185 -4.02 2.73 -11.24
CA GLY A 185 -5.41 2.84 -11.69
C GLY A 185 -6.08 1.53 -12.07
N SER A 186 -5.52 0.37 -11.70
CA SER A 186 -6.16 -0.93 -11.94
C SER A 186 -6.07 -1.87 -10.74
N SER A 187 -7.15 -1.91 -9.96
CA SER A 187 -7.38 -2.98 -8.99
C SER A 187 -7.71 -4.32 -9.67
N ARG A 188 -8.20 -4.29 -10.92
CA ARG A 188 -8.47 -5.50 -11.72
C ARG A 188 -7.18 -6.26 -12.01
N VAL A 189 -6.12 -5.57 -12.46
CA VAL A 189 -4.80 -6.17 -12.67
C VAL A 189 -4.22 -6.69 -11.36
N ALA A 190 -4.37 -5.96 -10.25
CA ALA A 190 -3.95 -6.47 -8.95
C ALA A 190 -4.67 -7.78 -8.59
N ARG A 191 -6.00 -7.79 -8.70
CA ARG A 191 -6.84 -8.93 -8.27
C ARG A 191 -6.69 -10.15 -9.18
N SER A 192 -6.57 -9.97 -10.48
CA SER A 192 -6.37 -11.07 -11.43
C SER A 192 -5.03 -11.79 -11.16
N ILE A 193 -3.97 -11.04 -10.86
CA ILE A 193 -2.66 -11.59 -10.49
C ILE A 193 -2.75 -12.36 -9.16
N GLN A 194 -3.47 -11.85 -8.16
CA GLN A 194 -3.70 -12.56 -6.90
C GLN A 194 -4.43 -13.89 -7.13
N MET A 195 -5.54 -13.88 -7.88
CA MET A 195 -6.28 -15.11 -8.18
C MET A 195 -5.45 -16.11 -8.99
N PHE A 196 -4.63 -15.62 -9.93
CA PHE A 196 -3.70 -16.48 -10.66
C PHE A 196 -2.64 -17.11 -9.73
N ALA A 197 -2.09 -16.34 -8.78
CA ALA A 197 -1.15 -16.85 -7.79
C ALA A 197 -1.79 -17.87 -6.83
N ASP A 198 -3.09 -17.74 -6.55
CA ASP A 198 -3.89 -18.70 -5.79
C ASP A 198 -4.21 -19.99 -6.59
N GLY A 199 -3.85 -20.03 -7.88
CA GLY A 199 -4.00 -21.20 -8.75
C GLY A 199 -5.29 -21.25 -9.55
N GLU A 200 -6.05 -20.15 -9.59
CA GLU A 200 -7.25 -20.05 -10.40
C GLU A 200 -6.93 -19.97 -11.90
N ASP A 201 -7.79 -20.58 -12.73
CA ASP A 201 -7.63 -20.54 -14.18
C ASP A 201 -8.16 -19.23 -14.81
N VAL A 202 -7.64 -18.89 -15.99
CA VAL A 202 -7.96 -17.64 -16.69
C VAL A 202 -9.46 -17.50 -17.00
N ASP A 203 -10.16 -18.60 -17.30
CA ASP A 203 -11.60 -18.56 -17.60
C ASP A 203 -12.42 -18.28 -16.34
N PHE A 204 -12.00 -18.79 -15.19
CA PHE A 204 -12.59 -18.42 -13.89
C PHE A 204 -12.33 -16.95 -13.58
N ILE A 205 -11.07 -16.51 -13.63
CA ILE A 205 -10.69 -15.13 -13.30
C ILE A 205 -11.41 -14.12 -14.21
N SER A 206 -11.49 -14.40 -15.52
CA SER A 206 -12.16 -13.51 -16.47
C SER A 206 -13.68 -13.46 -16.30
N ARG A 207 -14.31 -14.53 -15.82
CA ARG A 207 -15.74 -14.50 -15.46
C ARG A 207 -15.99 -13.63 -14.23
N GLU A 208 -15.11 -13.68 -13.24
CA GLU A 208 -15.24 -12.90 -12.00
C GLU A 208 -14.91 -11.41 -12.20
N LEU A 209 -13.85 -11.11 -12.95
CA LEU A 209 -13.29 -9.76 -13.04
C LEU A 209 -13.57 -9.06 -14.38
N GLY A 210 -14.04 -9.80 -15.38
CA GLY A 210 -14.08 -9.36 -16.77
C GLY A 210 -12.69 -9.40 -17.45
N GLY A 211 -12.68 -9.04 -18.73
CA GLY A 211 -11.44 -8.80 -19.48
C GLY A 211 -10.80 -7.46 -19.11
N TYR A 212 -9.53 -7.30 -19.48
CA TYR A 212 -8.82 -6.03 -19.39
C TYR A 212 -9.38 -5.00 -20.37
N ASP A 213 -9.45 -3.75 -19.92
CA ASP A 213 -9.69 -2.57 -20.74
C ASP A 213 -8.37 -1.83 -21.07
N ASP A 214 -8.46 -0.70 -21.78
CA ASP A 214 -7.27 0.09 -22.13
C ASP A 214 -6.49 0.61 -20.91
N ARG A 215 -7.17 0.87 -19.77
CA ARG A 215 -6.49 1.32 -18.54
C ARG A 215 -5.71 0.16 -17.93
N ASP A 216 -6.30 -1.02 -17.89
CA ASP A 216 -5.63 -2.23 -17.41
C ASP A 216 -4.39 -2.53 -18.27
N ALA A 217 -4.51 -2.45 -19.60
CA ALA A 217 -3.39 -2.67 -20.51
C ALA A 217 -2.26 -1.64 -20.31
N LEU A 218 -2.58 -0.37 -20.00
CA LEU A 218 -1.57 0.64 -19.63
C LEU A 218 -0.85 0.29 -18.32
N VAL A 219 -1.55 -0.30 -17.35
CA VAL A 219 -0.93 -0.79 -16.11
C VAL A 219 -0.02 -1.99 -16.40
N VAL A 220 -0.48 -2.94 -17.23
CA VAL A 220 0.35 -4.06 -17.69
C VAL A 220 1.61 -3.56 -18.39
N ALA A 221 1.50 -2.58 -19.29
CA ALA A 221 2.64 -1.99 -19.99
C ALA A 221 3.70 -1.39 -19.03
N LYS A 222 3.26 -0.76 -17.94
CA LYS A 222 4.17 -0.23 -16.91
C LYS A 222 4.78 -1.32 -16.04
N LEU A 223 4.03 -2.38 -15.77
CA LEU A 223 4.44 -3.47 -14.90
C LEU A 223 5.39 -4.46 -15.61
N TYR A 224 5.14 -4.74 -16.88
CA TYR A 224 5.83 -5.77 -17.67
C TYR A 224 7.37 -5.68 -17.62
N PRO A 225 8.01 -4.49 -17.73
CA PRO A 225 9.46 -4.36 -17.59
C PRO A 225 10.03 -4.87 -16.26
N HIS A 226 9.21 -4.91 -15.20
CA HIS A 226 9.61 -5.41 -13.89
C HIS A 226 9.37 -6.92 -13.74
N VAL A 227 8.48 -7.51 -14.54
CA VAL A 227 8.01 -8.91 -14.40
C VAL A 227 8.73 -9.86 -15.37
N HIS A 228 8.84 -9.51 -16.66
CA HIS A 228 9.12 -10.47 -17.73
C HIS A 228 10.37 -11.36 -17.56
N GLU A 229 11.47 -10.83 -17.04
CA GLU A 229 12.68 -11.63 -16.77
C GLU A 229 12.63 -12.39 -15.45
N ARG A 230 11.87 -11.89 -14.46
CA ARG A 230 11.88 -12.36 -13.07
C ARG A 230 10.78 -13.37 -12.77
N SER A 231 9.66 -13.29 -13.47
CA SER A 231 8.51 -14.18 -13.31
C SER A 231 7.87 -14.44 -14.70
N PRO A 232 8.43 -15.36 -15.50
CA PRO A 232 7.94 -15.65 -16.84
C PRO A 232 6.48 -16.11 -16.89
N ASP A 233 6.06 -16.92 -15.90
CA ASP A 233 4.68 -17.40 -15.80
C ASP A 233 3.69 -16.25 -15.62
N LEU A 234 4.03 -15.30 -14.74
CA LEU A 234 3.22 -14.11 -14.53
C LEU A 234 3.21 -13.20 -15.75
N ALA A 235 4.33 -13.06 -16.44
CA ALA A 235 4.40 -12.30 -17.67
C ALA A 235 3.55 -12.90 -18.79
N SER A 236 3.57 -14.23 -18.95
CA SER A 236 2.68 -14.92 -19.90
C SER A 236 1.22 -14.68 -19.54
N PHE A 237 0.85 -14.91 -18.28
CA PHE A 237 -0.50 -14.65 -17.78
C PHE A 237 -0.98 -13.24 -18.11
N LEU A 238 -0.16 -12.22 -17.85
CA LEU A 238 -0.53 -10.83 -18.10
C LEU A 238 -0.78 -10.51 -19.59
N LEU A 239 0.00 -11.12 -20.49
CA LEU A 239 -0.18 -10.92 -21.94
C LEU A 239 -1.33 -11.74 -22.50
N ASP A 240 -1.54 -12.94 -21.98
CA ASP A 240 -2.57 -13.87 -22.43
C ASP A 240 -3.95 -13.58 -21.82
N TYR A 241 -4.01 -12.73 -20.79
CA TYR A 241 -5.26 -12.38 -20.12
C TYR A 241 -6.25 -11.71 -21.11
N PRO A 242 -7.53 -12.14 -21.15
CA PRO A 242 -8.51 -11.61 -22.09
C PRO A 242 -8.60 -10.08 -22.08
N GLY A 243 -8.53 -9.47 -23.26
CA GLY A 243 -8.61 -8.01 -23.42
C GLY A 243 -7.28 -7.27 -23.28
N CYS A 244 -6.20 -7.94 -22.86
CA CYS A 244 -4.87 -7.33 -22.89
C CYS A 244 -4.46 -7.03 -24.34
N ASN A 245 -4.24 -5.74 -24.65
CA ASN A 245 -3.79 -5.28 -25.96
C ASN A 245 -2.35 -4.78 -25.95
N PHE A 246 -1.65 -4.90 -24.82
CA PHE A 246 -0.24 -4.55 -24.71
C PHE A 246 0.62 -5.57 -25.45
N VAL A 247 1.42 -5.09 -26.40
CA VAL A 247 2.40 -5.89 -27.12
C VAL A 247 3.79 -5.43 -26.69
N PRO A 248 4.59 -6.27 -26.02
CA PRO A 248 5.98 -5.94 -25.70
C PRO A 248 6.78 -5.66 -26.98
N ASP A 249 7.67 -4.67 -26.92
CA ASP A 249 8.62 -4.46 -28.01
C ASP A 249 9.49 -5.72 -28.19
N ASP A 250 9.49 -6.34 -29.37
CA ASP A 250 10.40 -7.46 -29.66
C ASP A 250 11.83 -6.89 -29.82
N PRO A 251 12.78 -7.18 -28.91
CA PRO A 251 14.15 -6.73 -29.05
C PRO A 251 14.82 -7.24 -30.33
N ARG A 252 14.33 -8.31 -30.96
CA ARG A 252 14.82 -8.84 -32.25
C ARG A 252 14.33 -8.05 -33.47
N GLN A 253 13.29 -7.22 -33.32
CA GLN A 253 12.82 -6.34 -34.40
C GLN A 253 13.60 -5.01 -34.46
N ARG A 254 14.28 -4.63 -33.38
CA ARG A 254 15.13 -3.43 -33.32
C ARG A 254 16.50 -3.60 -33.98
N SER A 255 16.91 -4.84 -34.28
CA SER A 255 18.17 -5.17 -34.97
C SER A 255 18.07 -5.24 -36.50
N LEU A 256 16.93 -4.83 -37.08
CA LEU A 256 16.68 -4.87 -38.53
C LEU A 256 16.69 -3.48 -39.20
N PHE A 257 17.14 -2.44 -38.50
CA PHE A 257 17.31 -1.09 -39.04
C PHE A 257 18.69 -0.53 -38.72
#